data_AF-A0A917ZCK8-F1
#
_entry.id   AF-A0A917ZCK8-F1
#
_cell.length_a   1.000
_cell.length_b   1.000
_cell.length_c   1.000
_cell.angle_alpha   90.00
_cell.angle_beta   90.00
_cell.angle_gamma   90.00
#
_symmetry.space_group_name_H-M   'P 1'
#
loop_
_entity.id
_entity.type
_entity.pdbx_description
1 polymer ?
#
loop_
_entity_poly.entity_id
_entity_poly.type
_entity_poly.pdbx_seq_one_letter_code
_entity_poly.pdbx_strand_id
1 'polypeptide(L)'
;MEKHEMKSDPYKTMDLSIKGLTLVGALIAAIWAYHTYTDTKEKEFYTTFWNTKLQMFLETSAAASTMATTESIEDFYKARTRYQELFFGRLSLVEGDSVKKAMIEFSSLIPGEAISQDMLPLEFLQQPAYRLTITMKEELGSAWRAPFEEI
;
A
#
# COMPACT_ATOMS: atom_id res chain seq x y z
N MET A 1 10.21 81.10 -2.89
CA MET A 1 9.71 79.73 -3.21
C MET A 1 10.89 78.79 -3.01
N GLU A 2 11.11 78.37 -1.77
CA GLU A 2 12.28 77.59 -1.36
C GLU A 2 11.94 76.11 -1.53
N LYS A 3 12.60 75.43 -2.48
CA LYS A 3 12.43 74.00 -2.69
C LYS A 3 13.15 73.27 -1.56
N HIS A 4 12.40 72.83 -0.55
CA HIS A 4 12.91 71.88 0.44
C HIS A 4 13.17 70.54 -0.25
N GLU A 5 14.42 70.29 -0.62
CA GLU A 5 14.89 68.96 -1.01
C GLU A 5 14.84 68.06 0.22
N MET A 6 13.82 67.21 0.28
CA MET A 6 13.67 66.19 1.31
C MET A 6 14.69 65.08 1.03
N LYS A 7 15.90 65.18 1.61
CA LYS A 7 16.88 64.09 1.58
C LYS A 7 16.29 62.88 2.31
N SER A 8 15.90 61.86 1.55
CA SER A 8 15.41 60.60 2.11
C SER A 8 16.50 59.95 2.95
N ASP A 9 16.17 59.63 4.20
CA ASP A 9 17.07 58.98 5.14
C ASP A 9 17.43 57.56 4.66
N PRO A 10 18.71 57.28 4.34
CA PRO A 10 19.13 55.99 3.78
C PRO A 10 18.84 54.80 4.71
N TYR A 11 18.70 55.02 6.01
CA TYR A 11 18.35 53.97 6.96
C TYR A 11 16.88 53.50 6.80
N LYS A 12 15.97 54.39 6.37
CA LYS A 12 14.55 54.04 6.17
C LYS A 12 14.32 53.23 4.91
N THR A 13 15.03 53.53 3.82
CA THR A 13 14.91 52.78 2.55
C THR A 13 15.50 51.37 2.68
N MET A 14 16.59 51.22 3.45
CA MET A 14 17.19 49.92 3.75
C MET A 14 16.28 49.06 4.64
N ASP A 15 15.68 49.63 5.70
CA ASP A 15 14.73 48.94 6.57
C ASP A 15 13.48 48.45 5.80
N LEU A 16 12.92 49.30 4.93
CA LEU A 16 11.77 48.93 4.09
C LEU A 16 12.11 47.76 3.15
N SER A 17 13.33 47.76 2.59
CA SER A 17 13.80 46.71 1.69
C SER A 17 13.98 45.38 2.41
N ILE A 18 14.58 45.39 3.62
CA ILE A 18 14.77 44.20 4.45
C ILE A 18 13.41 43.59 4.84
N LYS A 19 12.44 44.43 5.23
CA LYS A 19 11.07 43.98 5.55
C LYS A 19 10.38 43.36 4.35
N GLY A 20 10.47 43.98 3.17
CA GLY A 20 9.94 43.42 1.92
C GLY A 20 10.54 42.06 1.60
N LEU A 21 11.86 41.93 1.72
CA LEU A 21 12.58 40.68 1.44
C LEU A 21 12.22 39.57 2.44
N THR A 22 12.02 39.92 3.71
CA THR A 22 11.58 38.99 4.76
C THR A 22 10.16 38.46 4.47
N LEU A 23 9.26 39.34 4.05
CA LEU A 23 7.87 38.99 3.76
C LEU A 23 7.77 38.10 2.51
N VAL A 24 8.55 38.41 1.47
CA VAL A 24 8.68 37.56 0.28
C VAL A 24 9.28 36.20 0.65
N GLY A 25 10.34 36.17 1.45
CA GLY A 25 10.95 34.93 1.94
C GLY A 25 9.96 34.05 2.71
N ALA A 26 9.14 34.65 3.58
CA ALA A 26 8.11 33.94 4.33
C ALA A 26 7.02 33.36 3.41
N LEU A 27 6.59 34.09 2.37
CA LEU A 27 5.61 33.60 1.39
C LEU A 27 6.15 32.41 0.59
N ILE A 28 7.39 32.49 0.12
CA ILE A 28 8.04 31.39 -0.61
C ILE A 28 8.15 30.15 0.29
N ALA A 29 8.58 30.33 1.54
CA ALA A 29 8.67 29.24 2.51
C ALA A 29 7.30 28.62 2.80
N ALA A 30 6.25 29.42 2.91
CA ALA A 30 4.89 28.93 3.14
C ALA A 30 4.36 28.11 1.94
N ILE A 31 4.57 28.58 0.70
CA ILE A 31 4.18 27.84 -0.50
C ILE A 31 4.95 26.51 -0.60
N TRP A 32 6.26 26.55 -0.36
CA TRP A 32 7.09 25.35 -0.38
C TRP A 32 6.71 24.34 0.71
N ALA A 33 6.43 24.81 1.92
CA ALA A 33 5.98 23.97 3.02
C ALA A 33 4.61 23.34 2.72
N TYR A 34 3.69 24.11 2.13
CA TYR A 34 2.38 23.60 1.72
C TYR A 34 2.51 22.47 0.68
N HIS A 35 3.29 22.69 -0.38
CA HIS A 35 3.54 21.68 -1.41
C HIS A 35 4.22 20.42 -0.85
N THR A 36 5.22 20.60 0.01
CA THR A 36 5.92 19.47 0.65
C THR A 36 4.98 18.68 1.56
N TYR A 37 4.09 19.37 2.27
CA TYR A 37 3.12 18.73 3.17
C TYR A 37 2.12 17.87 2.40
N THR A 38 1.57 18.37 1.28
CA THR A 38 0.64 17.59 0.45
C THR A 38 1.31 16.35 -0.14
N ASP A 39 2.51 16.50 -0.72
CA ASP A 39 3.27 15.38 -1.29
C ASP A 39 3.58 14.31 -0.23
N THR A 40 3.93 14.75 0.98
CA THR A 40 4.26 13.84 2.09
C THR A 40 3.02 13.06 2.56
N LYS A 41 1.87 13.73 2.67
CA LYS A 41 0.63 13.09 3.13
C LYS A 41 0.13 12.02 2.17
N GLU A 42 0.17 12.30 0.87
CA GLU A 42 -0.17 11.33 -0.15
C GLU A 42 0.79 10.14 -0.06
N LYS A 43 2.09 10.39 -0.08
CA LYS A 43 3.11 9.32 0.00
C LYS A 43 2.98 8.45 1.25
N GLU A 44 2.70 9.04 2.41
CA GLU A 44 2.45 8.33 3.67
C GLU A 44 1.23 7.41 3.55
N PHE A 45 0.09 7.94 3.08
CA PHE A 45 -1.13 7.17 2.90
C PHE A 45 -0.93 5.97 1.95
N TYR A 46 -0.32 6.21 0.78
CA TYR A 46 -0.01 5.15 -0.17
C TYR A 46 0.91 4.10 0.47
N THR A 47 1.98 4.51 1.14
CA THR A 47 2.90 3.58 1.81
C THR A 47 2.17 2.68 2.80
N THR A 48 1.26 3.23 3.61
CA THR A 48 0.46 2.43 4.56
C THR A 48 -0.48 1.46 3.87
N PHE A 49 -1.21 1.92 2.87
CA PHE A 49 -2.12 1.07 2.08
C PHE A 49 -1.36 -0.09 1.44
N TRP A 50 -0.25 0.23 0.77
CA TRP A 50 0.62 -0.71 0.10
C TRP A 50 1.20 -1.77 1.01
N ASN A 51 1.75 -1.35 2.15
CA ASN A 51 2.29 -2.29 3.13
C ASN A 51 1.20 -3.22 3.67
N THR A 52 -0.02 -2.70 3.86
CA THR A 52 -1.15 -3.52 4.33
C THR A 52 -1.59 -4.52 3.25
N LYS A 53 -1.70 -4.10 1.98
CA LYS A 53 -2.00 -4.98 0.84
C LYS A 53 -0.94 -6.08 0.69
N LEU A 54 0.34 -5.71 0.70
CA LEU A 54 1.47 -6.65 0.68
C LEU A 54 1.39 -7.66 1.83
N GLN A 55 1.17 -7.19 3.06
CA GLN A 55 1.04 -8.04 4.24
C GLN A 55 -0.09 -9.07 4.07
N MET A 56 -1.26 -8.64 3.58
CA MET A 56 -2.39 -9.55 3.35
C MET A 56 -2.10 -10.58 2.25
N PHE A 57 -1.41 -10.20 1.18
CA PHE A 57 -0.97 -11.14 0.14
C PHE A 57 0.04 -12.16 0.67
N LEU A 58 1.02 -11.72 1.47
CA LEU A 58 1.99 -12.61 2.10
C LEU A 58 1.30 -13.63 3.01
N GLU A 59 0.36 -13.19 3.84
CA GLU A 59 -0.38 -14.08 4.73
C GLU A 59 -1.28 -15.06 3.97
N THR A 60 -1.91 -14.62 2.88
CA THR A 60 -2.75 -15.47 2.04
C THR A 60 -1.91 -16.51 1.31
N SER A 61 -0.78 -16.09 0.74
CA SER A 61 0.19 -16.98 0.09
C SER A 61 0.76 -17.99 1.08
N ALA A 62 1.07 -17.58 2.31
CA ALA A 62 1.55 -18.48 3.35
C ALA A 62 0.49 -19.53 3.71
N ALA A 63 -0.75 -19.11 3.95
CA ALA A 63 -1.86 -20.03 4.24
C ALA A 63 -2.10 -21.02 3.09
N ALA A 64 -2.11 -20.56 1.84
CA ALA A 64 -2.25 -21.41 0.66
C ALA A 64 -1.11 -22.42 0.54
N SER A 65 0.14 -21.98 0.73
CA SER A 65 1.31 -22.86 0.72
C SER A 65 1.25 -23.90 1.84
N THR A 66 0.91 -23.49 3.07
CA THR A 66 0.79 -24.41 4.20
C THR A 66 -0.26 -25.50 3.93
N MET A 67 -1.43 -25.15 3.38
CA MET A 67 -2.43 -26.16 2.99
C MET A 67 -1.91 -27.16 1.97
N ALA A 68 -1.04 -26.74 1.06
CA ALA A 68 -0.50 -27.60 0.00
C ALA A 68 0.68 -28.48 0.44
N THR A 69 1.42 -28.09 1.48
CA THR A 69 2.69 -28.73 1.83
C THR A 69 2.74 -29.31 3.24
N THR A 70 1.80 -28.97 4.13
CA THR A 70 1.83 -29.47 5.51
C THR A 70 1.49 -30.96 5.56
N GLU A 71 2.21 -31.67 6.44
CA GLU A 71 1.84 -33.03 6.84
C GLU A 71 0.91 -33.00 8.04
N SER A 72 0.82 -31.90 8.80
CA SER A 72 0.00 -31.80 10.02
C SER A 72 -1.44 -31.40 9.71
N ILE A 73 -2.40 -32.24 10.13
CA ILE A 73 -3.83 -31.95 9.97
C ILE A 73 -4.29 -30.70 10.75
N GLU A 74 -3.68 -30.43 11.91
CA GLU A 74 -3.96 -29.23 12.69
C GLU A 74 -3.52 -27.97 11.92
N ASP A 75 -2.31 -27.99 11.36
CA ASP A 75 -1.78 -26.88 10.58
C ASP A 75 -2.58 -26.66 9.30
N PHE A 76 -3.06 -27.74 8.68
CA PHE A 76 -3.95 -27.67 7.52
C PHE A 76 -5.23 -26.89 7.85
N TYR A 77 -5.95 -27.27 8.91
CA TYR A 77 -7.20 -26.59 9.30
C TYR A 77 -6.98 -25.15 9.75
N LYS A 78 -5.86 -24.87 10.44
CA LYS A 78 -5.48 -23.52 10.82
C LYS A 78 -5.21 -22.65 9.59
N ALA A 79 -4.46 -23.18 8.62
CA ALA A 79 -4.18 -22.49 7.36
C ALA A 79 -5.46 -22.27 6.52
N ARG A 80 -6.34 -23.28 6.45
CA ARG A 80 -7.64 -23.17 5.78
C ARG A 80 -8.52 -22.07 6.38
N THR A 81 -8.65 -22.06 7.71
CA THR A 81 -9.39 -21.01 8.42
C THR A 81 -8.79 -19.64 8.12
N ARG A 82 -7.46 -19.51 8.22
CA ARG A 82 -6.78 -18.24 7.95
C ARG A 82 -6.99 -17.75 6.52
N TYR A 83 -6.90 -18.65 5.55
CA TYR A 83 -7.16 -18.35 4.16
C TYR A 83 -8.59 -17.83 3.94
N GLN A 84 -9.59 -18.50 4.54
CA GLN A 84 -11.00 -18.09 4.42
C GLN A 84 -11.29 -16.74 5.07
N GLU A 85 -10.71 -16.45 6.25
CA GLU A 85 -10.83 -15.13 6.90
C GLU A 85 -10.28 -14.00 6.02
N LEU A 86 -9.17 -14.26 5.34
CA LEU A 86 -8.56 -13.32 4.40
C LEU A 86 -9.46 -13.13 3.18
N PHE A 87 -9.85 -14.24 2.53
CA PHE A 87 -10.62 -14.26 1.30
C PHE A 87 -12.00 -13.63 1.43
N PHE A 88 -12.78 -14.02 2.43
CA PHE A 88 -14.12 -13.47 2.65
C PHE A 88 -14.12 -12.18 3.48
N GLY A 89 -12.96 -11.77 3.98
CA GLY A 89 -12.82 -10.61 4.87
C GLY A 89 -11.92 -9.55 4.27
N ARG A 90 -10.86 -9.20 4.99
CA ARG A 90 -10.06 -7.99 4.73
C ARG A 90 -9.40 -7.93 3.36
N LEU A 91 -9.09 -9.06 2.71
CA LEU A 91 -8.44 -9.02 1.40
C LEU A 91 -9.42 -8.63 0.28
N SER A 92 -10.70 -8.99 0.42
CA SER A 92 -11.77 -8.60 -0.51
C SER A 92 -11.95 -7.08 -0.65
N LEU A 93 -11.39 -6.29 0.26
CA LEU A 93 -11.42 -4.83 0.23
C LEU A 93 -10.37 -4.22 -0.71
N VAL A 94 -9.29 -4.95 -1.02
CA VAL A 94 -8.11 -4.38 -1.69
C VAL A 94 -7.60 -5.19 -2.87
N GLU A 95 -8.13 -6.40 -3.08
CA GLU A 95 -7.77 -7.26 -4.19
C GLU A 95 -8.32 -6.75 -5.52
N GLY A 96 -7.50 -6.83 -6.56
CA GLY A 96 -7.95 -6.67 -7.93
C GLY A 96 -8.66 -7.91 -8.46
N ASP A 97 -9.29 -7.76 -9.64
CA ASP A 97 -10.04 -8.83 -10.29
C ASP A 97 -9.22 -10.10 -10.56
N SER A 98 -7.93 -9.93 -10.87
CA SER A 98 -7.02 -11.06 -11.16
C SER A 98 -6.77 -11.90 -9.91
N VAL A 99 -6.44 -11.25 -8.78
CA VAL A 99 -6.24 -11.95 -7.51
C VAL A 99 -7.55 -12.59 -7.05
N LYS A 100 -8.67 -11.87 -7.11
CA LYS A 100 -9.98 -12.43 -6.78
C LYS A 100 -10.31 -13.71 -7.56
N LYS A 101 -10.08 -13.71 -8.87
CA LYS A 101 -10.28 -14.89 -9.72
C LYS A 101 -9.38 -16.05 -9.31
N ALA A 102 -8.09 -15.77 -9.08
CA ALA A 102 -7.13 -16.79 -8.64
C ALA A 102 -7.50 -17.36 -7.26
N MET A 103 -8.03 -16.53 -6.35
CA MET A 103 -8.52 -16.98 -5.05
C MET A 103 -9.77 -17.86 -5.16
N ILE A 104 -10.72 -17.50 -6.03
CA ILE A 104 -11.89 -18.34 -6.31
C ILE A 104 -11.45 -19.70 -6.88
N GLU A 105 -10.54 -19.69 -7.86
CA GLU A 105 -9.99 -20.91 -8.46
C GLU A 105 -9.31 -21.78 -7.39
N PHE A 106 -8.41 -21.21 -6.60
CA PHE A 106 -7.75 -21.93 -5.51
C PHE A 106 -8.75 -22.47 -4.47
N SER A 107 -9.69 -21.64 -4.03
CA SER A 107 -10.70 -22.01 -3.04
C SER A 107 -11.60 -23.15 -3.52
N SER A 108 -11.85 -23.25 -4.83
CA SER A 108 -12.66 -24.34 -5.41
C SER A 108 -11.98 -25.70 -5.35
N LEU A 109 -10.66 -25.73 -5.17
CA LEU A 109 -9.86 -26.95 -5.08
C LEU A 109 -9.65 -27.42 -3.63
N ILE A 110 -9.93 -26.56 -2.64
CA ILE A 110 -9.80 -26.92 -1.23
C ILE A 110 -10.91 -27.92 -0.88
N PRO A 111 -10.60 -29.11 -0.34
CA PRO A 111 -11.63 -30.09 0.00
C PRO A 111 -12.63 -29.52 1.01
N GLY A 112 -13.92 -29.57 0.66
CA GLY A 112 -15.01 -29.10 1.52
C GLY A 112 -15.17 -29.94 2.78
N GLU A 113 -14.96 -31.26 2.63
CA GLU A 113 -15.16 -32.30 3.64
C GLU A 113 -13.98 -32.39 4.64
N ALA A 114 -14.15 -33.23 5.67
CA ALA A 114 -13.10 -33.51 6.62
C ALA A 114 -11.95 -34.28 5.94
N ILE A 115 -10.73 -33.81 6.13
CA ILE A 115 -9.49 -34.45 5.66
C ILE A 115 -8.90 -35.28 6.80
N SER A 116 -8.35 -36.45 6.47
CA SER A 116 -7.59 -37.31 7.36
C SER A 116 -6.08 -37.15 7.15
N GLN A 117 -5.31 -37.48 8.18
CA GLN A 117 -3.85 -37.29 8.24
C GLN A 117 -3.09 -38.02 7.11
N ASP A 118 -3.60 -39.16 6.64
CA ASP A 118 -3.04 -39.99 5.57
C ASP A 118 -3.21 -39.40 4.15
N MET A 119 -4.07 -38.39 4.00
CA MET A 119 -4.23 -37.66 2.73
C MET A 119 -3.25 -36.50 2.57
N LEU A 120 -2.52 -36.13 3.62
CA LEU A 120 -1.57 -35.03 3.61
C LEU A 120 -0.17 -35.49 3.20
N PRO A 121 0.61 -34.65 2.50
CA PRO A 121 0.27 -33.32 2.00
C PRO A 121 -0.62 -33.36 0.74
N LEU A 122 -1.40 -32.30 0.52
CA LEU A 122 -2.24 -32.18 -0.69
C LEU A 122 -1.42 -31.67 -1.88
N GLU A 123 -0.63 -32.54 -2.49
CA GLU A 123 0.28 -32.17 -3.60
C GLU A 123 -0.45 -31.49 -4.77
N PHE A 124 -1.71 -31.86 -5.04
CA PHE A 124 -2.51 -31.25 -6.10
C PHE A 124 -2.80 -29.75 -5.86
N LEU A 125 -2.65 -29.24 -4.63
CA LEU A 125 -2.80 -27.81 -4.31
C LEU A 125 -1.51 -27.01 -4.52
N GLN A 126 -0.35 -27.63 -4.72
CA GLN A 126 0.93 -26.92 -4.80
C GLN A 126 0.99 -25.97 -5.99
N GLN A 127 0.62 -26.44 -7.18
CA GLN A 127 0.59 -25.61 -8.39
C GLN A 127 -0.45 -24.48 -8.30
N PRO A 128 -1.70 -24.74 -7.87
CA PRO A 128 -2.66 -23.68 -7.58
C PRO A 128 -2.17 -22.65 -6.56
N ALA A 129 -1.56 -23.08 -5.44
CA ALA A 129 -1.02 -22.18 -4.43
C ALA A 129 0.08 -21.28 -5.01
N TYR A 130 1.00 -21.87 -5.78
CA TYR A 130 2.06 -21.13 -6.45
C TYR A 130 1.50 -20.11 -7.46
N ARG A 131 0.52 -20.52 -8.28
CA ARG A 131 -0.14 -19.62 -9.24
C ARG A 131 -0.78 -18.43 -8.53
N LEU A 132 -1.47 -18.66 -7.41
CA LEU A 132 -2.04 -17.59 -6.61
C LEU A 132 -0.97 -16.58 -6.14
N THR A 133 0.17 -17.07 -5.66
CA THR A 133 1.31 -16.22 -5.26
C THR A 133 1.84 -15.38 -6.43
N ILE A 134 1.96 -15.99 -7.63
CA ILE A 134 2.40 -15.27 -8.83
C ILE A 134 1.41 -14.18 -9.22
N THR A 135 0.11 -14.45 -9.21
CA THR A 135 -0.92 -13.45 -9.50
C THR A 135 -0.89 -12.28 -8.50
N MET A 136 -0.72 -12.56 -7.20
CA MET A 136 -0.56 -11.52 -6.18
C MET A 136 0.70 -10.67 -6.43
N LYS A 137 1.82 -11.31 -6.80
CA LYS A 137 3.06 -10.61 -7.15
C LYS A 137 2.88 -9.73 -8.38
N GLU A 138 2.20 -10.21 -9.40
CA GLU A 138 1.90 -9.44 -10.62
C GLU A 138 1.02 -8.23 -10.32
N GLU A 139 0.00 -8.38 -9.48
CA GLU A 139 -0.85 -7.28 -9.04
C GLU A 139 -0.04 -6.21 -8.30
N LEU A 140 0.78 -6.61 -7.31
CA LEU A 140 1.69 -5.68 -6.63
C LEU A 140 2.66 -5.00 -7.61
N GLY A 141 3.16 -5.74 -8.60
CA GLY A 141 4.06 -5.20 -9.61
C GLY A 141 3.37 -4.19 -10.55
N SER A 142 2.11 -4.44 -10.91
CA SER A 142 1.30 -3.52 -11.72
C SER A 142 1.02 -2.24 -10.97
N ALA A 143 0.53 -2.38 -9.74
CA ALA A 143 0.17 -1.27 -8.89
C ALA A 143 1.39 -0.40 -8.56
N TRP A 144 2.60 -0.96 -8.44
CA TRP A 144 3.82 -0.19 -8.17
C TRP A 144 4.18 0.75 -9.32
N ARG A 145 3.83 0.38 -10.56
CA ARG A 145 4.07 1.21 -11.75
C ARG A 145 3.08 2.36 -11.86
N ALA A 146 1.88 2.20 -11.32
CA ALA A 146 0.79 3.17 -11.39
C ALA A 146 0.06 3.29 -10.02
N PRO A 147 0.73 3.79 -8.96
CA PRO A 147 0.19 3.73 -7.60
C PRO A 147 -1.07 4.58 -7.38
N PHE A 148 -1.38 5.50 -8.31
CA PHE A 148 -2.51 6.42 -8.24
C PHE A 148 -3.70 6.02 -9.13
N GLU A 149 -3.61 4.90 -9.86
CA GLU A 149 -4.69 4.45 -10.78
C GLU A 149 -5.62 3.40 -10.15
N GLU A 150 -5.29 2.86 -8.97
CA GLU A 150 -6.05 1.78 -8.32
C GLU A 150 -7.21 2.24 -7.42
N ILE A 151 -7.38 3.55 -7.16
CA ILE A 151 -8.41 4.09 -6.25
C ILE A 151 -9.56 4.72 -7.03
#